data_AF-A0A0T5Z5D8-F1
#
_entry.id   AF-A0A0T5Z5D8-F1
#
_cell.length_a   1.000
_cell.length_b   1.000
_cell.length_c   1.000
_cell.angle_alpha   90.00
_cell.angle_beta   90.00
_cell.angle_gamma   90.00
#
_symmetry.space_group_name_H-M   'P 1'
#
loop_
_entity.id
_entity.type
_entity.pdbx_description
1 polymer ?
#
loop_
_entity_poly.entity_id
_entity_poly.type
_entity_poly.pdbx_seq_one_letter_code
_entity_poly.pdbx_strand_id
1 'polypeptide(L)'
;MAKSNAELHLLIPGLLGPMPNLAASGRLPAIPLIERLLARADQVPVEGSDFPSTLFGLFGIEAETGHDLPRGAVDLLGDGMAPGDSFWVRADPVHLRPDRDRLLLFDNQLLQIEQQESETLLALFNRHFADDGLELIAPHPDRWYLRLAEAPDLQTRPLESVVGRNIEMFLPQGGDARHWHRLLNEMQMLLFNAEPNRQRELAGRVAINGLWLSGGGRLPRSPKPRFAAVCSDDPTAL
;
A
#
# COMPACT_ATOMS: atom_id res chain seq x y z
N MET A 1 -35.28 30.00 -4.05
CA MET A 1 -34.51 28.81 -3.63
C MET A 1 -33.18 28.83 -4.37
N ALA A 2 -32.07 29.07 -3.68
CA ALA A 2 -30.75 28.93 -4.28
C ALA A 2 -30.53 27.45 -4.62
N LYS A 3 -30.19 27.13 -5.88
CA LYS A 3 -29.71 25.78 -6.23
C LYS A 3 -28.45 25.54 -5.41
N SER A 4 -28.45 24.57 -4.50
CA SER A 4 -27.19 24.10 -3.93
C SER A 4 -26.40 23.48 -5.08
N ASN A 5 -25.23 24.05 -5.38
CA ASN A 5 -24.29 23.41 -6.30
C ASN A 5 -23.78 22.15 -5.59
N ALA A 6 -24.23 20.98 -6.04
CA ALA A 6 -23.61 19.73 -5.67
C ALA A 6 -22.34 19.56 -6.51
N GLU A 7 -21.21 19.41 -5.84
CA GLU A 7 -19.92 19.15 -6.47
C GLU A 7 -19.56 17.66 -6.28
N LEU A 8 -19.14 17.00 -7.35
CA LEU A 8 -18.71 15.61 -7.34
C LEU A 8 -17.28 15.54 -7.85
N HIS A 9 -16.36 15.10 -6.98
CA HIS A 9 -14.98 14.83 -7.35
C HIS A 9 -14.82 13.34 -7.66
N LEU A 10 -14.26 13.04 -8.84
CA LEU A 10 -13.95 11.67 -9.25
C LEU A 10 -12.44 11.53 -9.38
N LEU A 11 -11.83 10.77 -8.48
CA LEU A 11 -10.43 10.35 -8.60
C LEU A 11 -10.41 8.96 -9.24
N ILE A 12 -9.84 8.84 -10.45
CA ILE A 12 -9.81 7.60 -11.22
C ILE A 12 -8.35 7.22 -11.50
N PRO A 13 -7.71 6.43 -10.62
CA PRO A 13 -6.34 5.96 -10.81
C PRO A 13 -6.17 5.23 -12.14
N GLY A 14 -5.09 5.51 -12.86
CA GLY A 14 -4.76 4.81 -14.11
C GLY A 14 -5.63 5.16 -15.32
N LEU A 15 -6.60 6.08 -15.21
CA LEU A 15 -7.48 6.47 -16.33
C LEU A 15 -6.71 6.87 -17.60
N LEU A 16 -5.57 7.55 -17.41
CA LEU A 16 -4.72 8.05 -18.50
C LEU A 16 -3.49 7.16 -18.77
N GLY A 17 -3.42 5.97 -18.15
CA GLY A 17 -2.41 4.95 -18.44
C GLY A 17 -1.19 4.91 -17.53
N PRO A 18 -0.14 4.14 -17.90
CA PRO A 18 0.05 3.50 -19.20
C PRO A 18 -0.92 2.32 -19.46
N MET A 19 -1.46 2.23 -20.68
CA MET A 19 -2.30 1.10 -21.13
C MET A 19 -1.63 0.37 -22.30
N PRO A 20 -0.64 -0.52 -22.06
CA PRO A 20 0.15 -1.16 -23.12
C PRO A 20 -0.71 -1.96 -24.10
N ASN A 21 -1.68 -2.71 -23.58
CA ASN A 21 -2.59 -3.53 -24.39
C ASN A 21 -3.54 -2.69 -25.25
N LEU A 22 -3.88 -1.49 -24.77
CA LEU A 22 -4.75 -0.56 -25.48
C LEU A 22 -3.99 0.21 -26.57
N ALA A 23 -2.72 0.55 -26.29
CA ALA A 23 -1.79 1.08 -27.29
C ALA A 23 -1.54 0.07 -28.42
N ALA A 24 -1.45 -1.22 -28.11
CA ALA A 24 -1.27 -2.29 -29.10
C ALA A 24 -2.53 -2.57 -29.95
N SER A 25 -3.73 -2.45 -29.37
CA SER A 25 -4.99 -2.71 -30.08
C SER A 25 -5.49 -1.51 -30.91
N GLY A 26 -5.00 -0.30 -30.61
CA GLY A 26 -5.36 0.94 -31.29
C GLY A 26 -6.84 1.33 -31.16
N ARG A 27 -7.61 0.65 -30.29
CA ARG A 27 -9.03 0.87 -30.09
C ARG A 27 -9.32 1.16 -28.63
N LEU A 28 -9.59 2.44 -28.35
CA LEU A 28 -10.27 2.84 -27.12
C LEU A 28 -11.70 2.27 -27.13
N PRO A 29 -12.21 1.76 -26.01
CA PRO A 29 -13.63 1.44 -25.90
C PRO A 29 -14.43 2.74 -26.07
N ALA A 30 -15.53 2.68 -26.82
CA ALA A 30 -16.45 3.80 -26.90
C ALA A 30 -17.05 4.05 -25.52
N ILE A 31 -16.87 5.27 -24.99
CA ILE A 31 -17.40 5.69 -23.69
C ILE A 31 -18.21 6.99 -23.88
N PRO A 32 -19.35 6.94 -24.60
CA PRO A 32 -19.99 8.14 -25.16
C PRO A 32 -20.42 9.18 -24.12
N LEU A 33 -20.73 8.73 -22.90
CA LEU A 33 -21.07 9.63 -21.80
C LEU A 33 -19.84 10.38 -21.27
N ILE A 34 -18.74 9.66 -21.04
CA ILE A 34 -17.48 10.24 -20.56
C ILE A 34 -16.89 11.14 -21.65
N GLU A 35 -16.88 10.70 -22.91
CA GLU A 35 -16.48 11.51 -24.06
C GLU A 35 -17.25 12.84 -24.12
N ARG A 36 -18.57 12.81 -23.92
CA ARG A 36 -19.41 14.02 -23.94
C ARG A 36 -19.12 14.95 -22.77
N LEU A 37 -18.84 14.40 -21.58
CA LEU A 37 -18.45 15.19 -20.41
C LEU A 37 -17.09 15.82 -20.63
N LEU A 38 -16.08 15.05 -21.04
CA LEU A 38 -14.72 15.52 -21.29
C LEU A 38 -14.67 16.54 -22.44
N ALA A 39 -15.48 16.38 -23.49
CA ALA A 39 -15.56 17.34 -24.60
C ALA A 39 -16.11 18.72 -24.19
N ARG A 40 -16.73 18.84 -23.00
CA ARG A 40 -17.25 20.09 -22.45
C ARG A 40 -16.51 20.54 -21.19
N ALA A 41 -15.51 19.77 -20.75
CA ALA A 41 -14.78 20.03 -19.53
C ALA A 41 -13.64 21.01 -19.79
N ASP A 42 -13.39 21.88 -18.83
CA ASP A 42 -12.14 22.62 -18.75
C ASP A 42 -11.02 21.64 -18.36
N GLN A 43 -9.89 21.72 -19.07
CA GLN A 43 -8.72 20.93 -18.75
C GLN A 43 -7.77 21.77 -17.92
N VAL A 44 -7.52 21.33 -16.70
CA VAL A 44 -6.58 21.97 -15.78
C VAL A 44 -5.53 20.94 -15.41
N PRO A 45 -4.23 21.22 -15.62
CA PRO A 45 -3.18 20.38 -15.10
C PRO A 45 -3.20 20.46 -13.57
N VAL A 46 -3.21 19.29 -12.92
CA VAL A 46 -3.12 19.16 -11.47
C VAL A 46 -1.86 18.38 -11.16
N GLU A 47 -1.10 18.83 -10.16
CA GLU A 47 0.06 18.11 -9.67
C GLU A 47 -0.40 16.85 -8.93
N GLY A 48 0.14 15.70 -9.31
CA GLY A 48 -0.15 14.40 -8.69
C GLY A 48 0.73 13.32 -9.31
N SER A 49 1.46 12.59 -8.48
CA SER A 49 2.40 11.54 -8.91
C SER A 49 1.78 10.14 -8.84
N ASP A 50 0.94 9.90 -7.86
CA ASP A 50 0.37 8.61 -7.51
C ASP A 50 -0.95 8.78 -6.76
N PHE A 51 -1.71 7.69 -6.65
CA PHE A 51 -3.03 7.70 -6.02
C PHE A 51 -2.99 8.12 -4.54
N PRO A 52 -2.15 7.53 -3.68
CA PRO A 52 -2.07 7.95 -2.27
C PRO A 52 -1.73 9.44 -2.15
N SER A 53 -0.66 9.92 -2.79
CA SER A 53 -0.24 11.32 -2.66
C SER A 53 -1.28 12.30 -3.14
N THR A 54 -2.00 11.97 -4.23
CA THR A 54 -3.11 12.79 -4.72
C THR A 54 -4.26 12.83 -3.70
N LEU A 55 -4.62 11.69 -3.13
CA LEU A 55 -5.70 11.59 -2.16
C LEU A 55 -5.36 12.35 -0.88
N PHE A 56 -4.18 12.13 -0.29
CA PHE A 56 -3.70 12.87 0.87
C PHE A 56 -3.70 14.39 0.61
N GLY A 57 -3.23 14.82 -0.57
CA GLY A 57 -3.28 16.23 -0.98
C GLY A 57 -4.69 16.81 -1.09
N LEU A 58 -5.67 16.02 -1.53
CA LEU A 58 -7.09 16.45 -1.53
C LEU A 58 -7.58 16.73 -0.11
N PHE A 59 -7.10 15.99 0.89
CA PHE A 59 -7.41 16.22 2.31
C PHE A 59 -6.45 17.18 3.00
N GLY A 60 -5.54 17.83 2.27
CA GLY A 60 -4.59 18.79 2.83
C GLY A 60 -3.57 18.16 3.78
N ILE A 61 -3.25 16.88 3.56
CA ILE A 61 -2.23 16.15 4.30
C ILE A 61 -1.00 16.07 3.39
N GLU A 62 0.12 16.54 3.89
CA GLU A 62 1.41 16.53 3.18
C GLU A 62 2.42 15.70 3.98
N ALA A 63 3.37 15.08 3.28
CA ALA A 63 4.48 14.40 3.93
C ALA A 63 5.44 15.44 4.53
N GLU A 64 5.89 15.22 5.77
CA GLU A 64 6.99 16.00 6.33
C GLU A 64 8.28 15.72 5.53
N THR A 65 9.19 16.69 5.48
CA THR A 65 10.43 16.53 4.71
C THR A 65 11.22 15.33 5.23
N GLY A 66 11.47 14.38 4.32
CA GLY A 66 12.22 13.17 4.63
C GLY A 66 11.40 12.05 5.29
N HIS A 67 10.07 12.17 5.35
CA HIS A 67 9.16 11.15 5.86
C HIS A 67 8.18 10.71 4.76
N ASP A 68 7.60 9.53 4.93
CA ASP A 68 6.53 9.06 4.05
C ASP A 68 5.18 9.73 4.41
N LEU A 69 4.21 9.61 3.51
CA LEU A 69 2.81 9.83 3.88
C LEU A 69 2.36 8.75 4.88
N PRO A 70 1.51 9.08 5.87
CA PRO A 70 1.13 8.18 6.95
C PRO A 70 0.07 7.14 6.53
N ARG A 71 0.26 6.50 5.38
CA ARG A 71 -0.67 5.53 4.80
C ARG A 71 -0.94 4.36 5.73
N GLY A 72 0.09 3.84 6.42
CA GLY A 72 -0.06 2.74 7.38
C GLY A 72 -1.13 3.02 8.45
N ALA A 73 -1.13 4.23 9.02
CA ALA A 73 -2.11 4.59 10.04
C ALA A 73 -3.50 4.92 9.45
N VAL A 74 -3.56 5.56 8.28
CA VAL A 74 -4.84 5.90 7.63
C VAL A 74 -5.55 4.65 7.12
N ASP A 75 -4.85 3.77 6.41
CA ASP A 75 -5.45 2.54 5.89
C ASP A 75 -5.91 1.63 7.03
N LEU A 76 -5.17 1.59 8.15
CA LEU A 76 -5.59 0.85 9.34
C LEU A 76 -6.90 1.40 9.93
N LEU A 77 -7.07 2.72 9.95
CA LEU A 77 -8.33 3.34 10.33
C LEU A 77 -9.45 2.98 9.35
N GLY A 78 -9.16 2.93 8.04
CA GLY A 78 -10.13 2.59 7.01
C GLY A 78 -10.57 1.15 7.02
N ASP A 79 -9.70 0.26 7.50
CA ASP A 79 -10.01 -1.13 7.82
C ASP A 79 -10.76 -1.30 9.16
N GLY A 80 -11.19 -0.19 9.80
CA GLY A 80 -12.06 -0.20 10.98
C GLY A 80 -11.32 -0.38 12.32
N MET A 81 -10.00 -0.26 12.34
CA MET A 81 -9.20 -0.32 13.55
C MET A 81 -8.92 1.07 14.11
N ALA A 82 -8.46 1.16 15.36
CA ALA A 82 -8.07 2.41 15.99
C ALA A 82 -6.53 2.52 16.06
N PRO A 83 -5.87 3.35 15.22
CA PRO A 83 -4.41 3.46 15.21
C PRO A 83 -3.82 4.07 16.49
N GLY A 84 -4.58 4.91 17.19
CA GLY A 84 -4.11 5.66 18.36
C GLY A 84 -2.92 6.57 18.02
N ASP A 85 -1.99 6.71 18.96
CA ASP A 85 -0.77 7.52 18.81
C ASP A 85 0.45 6.71 18.33
N SER A 86 0.24 5.43 17.99
CA SER A 86 1.31 4.53 17.55
C SER A 86 1.78 4.86 16.13
N PHE A 87 3.02 4.51 15.83
CA PHE A 87 3.55 4.59 14.47
C PHE A 87 3.23 3.30 13.72
N TRP A 88 2.65 3.44 12.53
CA TRP A 88 2.17 2.32 11.72
C TRP A 88 2.80 2.35 10.33
N VAL A 89 3.13 1.17 9.82
CA VAL A 89 3.65 0.94 8.48
C VAL A 89 2.78 -0.11 7.80
N ARG A 90 2.44 0.09 6.52
CA ARG A 90 1.87 -1.00 5.69
C ARG A 90 2.92 -2.09 5.56
N ALA A 91 2.54 -3.34 5.80
CA ALA A 91 3.45 -4.48 5.74
C ALA A 91 2.93 -5.55 4.78
N ASP A 92 2.78 -5.18 3.51
CA ASP A 92 2.09 -5.99 2.52
C ASP A 92 2.78 -7.36 2.30
N PRO A 93 2.05 -8.48 2.43
CA PRO A 93 2.60 -9.80 2.12
C PRO A 93 2.90 -9.90 0.61
N VAL A 94 4.12 -10.34 0.29
CA VAL A 94 4.60 -10.42 -1.10
C VAL A 94 5.29 -11.75 -1.39
N HIS A 95 5.42 -12.06 -2.68
CA HIS A 95 6.33 -13.08 -3.17
C HIS A 95 7.51 -12.46 -3.90
N LEU A 96 8.71 -12.74 -3.42
CA LEU A 96 9.98 -12.34 -3.99
C LEU A 96 10.57 -13.52 -4.74
N ARG A 97 10.81 -13.34 -6.04
CA ARG A 97 11.36 -14.38 -6.92
C ARG A 97 12.70 -13.96 -7.49
N PRO A 98 13.78 -14.73 -7.25
CA PRO A 98 15.05 -14.51 -7.92
C PRO A 98 14.90 -14.66 -9.45
N ASP A 99 15.42 -13.70 -10.20
CA ASP A 99 15.51 -13.72 -11.65
C ASP A 99 16.90 -13.23 -12.11
N ARG A 100 17.78 -14.18 -12.42
CA ARG A 100 19.19 -13.93 -12.76
C ARG A 100 19.90 -13.10 -11.69
N ASP A 101 20.12 -11.81 -11.97
CA ASP A 101 20.84 -10.85 -11.13
C ASP A 101 19.87 -9.88 -10.41
N ARG A 102 18.59 -10.25 -10.30
CA ARG A 102 17.52 -9.37 -9.77
C ARG A 102 16.58 -10.15 -8.87
N LEU A 103 15.90 -9.43 -7.98
CA LEU A 103 14.83 -9.98 -7.17
C LEU A 103 13.52 -9.27 -7.55
N LEU A 104 12.60 -10.01 -8.17
CA LEU A 104 11.32 -9.48 -8.64
C LEU A 104 10.25 -9.61 -7.56
N LEU A 105 9.45 -8.56 -7.40
CA LEU A 105 8.32 -8.52 -6.47
C LEU A 105 6.99 -8.84 -7.17
N PHE A 106 6.24 -9.76 -6.58
CA PHE A 106 4.86 -10.08 -6.90
C PHE A 106 3.98 -9.73 -5.70
N ASP A 107 2.86 -9.05 -5.96
CA ASP A 107 1.97 -8.50 -4.95
C ASP A 107 0.98 -9.54 -4.37
N ASN A 108 0.24 -9.11 -3.35
CA ASN A 108 -0.72 -9.93 -2.61
C ASN A 108 -1.90 -10.43 -3.47
N GLN A 109 -2.27 -9.72 -4.55
CA GLN A 109 -3.38 -10.10 -5.42
C GLN A 109 -3.18 -11.48 -6.06
N LEU A 110 -1.91 -11.89 -6.25
CA LEU A 110 -1.54 -13.19 -6.76
C LEU A 110 -1.49 -14.29 -5.67
N LEU A 111 -1.50 -13.90 -4.39
CA LEU A 111 -1.30 -14.82 -3.28
C LEU A 111 -2.61 -15.46 -2.81
N GLN A 112 -3.75 -14.79 -2.91
CA GLN A 112 -5.04 -15.34 -2.44
C GLN A 112 -4.91 -15.88 -1.00
N ILE A 113 -4.49 -15.01 -0.08
CA ILE A 113 -4.13 -15.41 1.28
C ILE A 113 -5.40 -15.78 2.04
N GLU A 114 -5.42 -16.97 2.63
CA GLU A 114 -6.54 -17.38 3.47
C GLU A 114 -6.40 -16.77 4.87
N GLN A 115 -7.53 -16.47 5.53
CA GLN A 115 -7.55 -15.90 6.88
C GLN A 115 -6.73 -16.73 7.87
N GLN A 116 -6.84 -18.06 7.82
CA GLN A 116 -6.09 -18.96 8.71
C GLN A 116 -4.57 -18.95 8.44
N GLU A 117 -4.17 -18.78 7.17
CA GLU A 117 -2.75 -18.64 6.79
C GLU A 117 -2.20 -17.34 7.37
N SER A 118 -2.93 -16.24 7.18
CA SER A 118 -2.58 -14.92 7.74
C SER A 118 -2.40 -15.00 9.25
N GLU A 119 -3.38 -15.50 9.99
CA GLU A 119 -3.32 -15.64 11.45
C GLU A 119 -2.12 -16.46 11.93
N THR A 120 -1.80 -17.55 11.23
CA THR A 120 -0.66 -18.41 11.56
C THR A 120 0.67 -17.69 11.34
N LEU A 121 0.80 -16.96 10.23
CA LEU A 121 2.00 -16.19 9.91
C LEU A 121 2.18 -15.00 10.87
N LEU A 122 1.11 -14.30 11.22
CA LEU A 122 1.13 -13.23 12.21
C LEU A 122 1.54 -13.74 13.59
N ALA A 123 0.99 -14.87 14.04
CA ALA A 123 1.37 -15.47 15.32
C ALA A 123 2.85 -15.90 15.36
N LEU A 124 3.37 -16.41 14.25
CA LEU A 124 4.79 -16.74 14.09
C LEU A 124 5.65 -15.47 14.16
N PHE A 125 5.28 -14.43 13.40
CA PHE A 125 5.97 -13.15 13.38
C PHE A 125 6.02 -12.50 14.77
N ASN A 126 4.86 -12.34 15.41
CA ASN A 126 4.74 -11.63 16.68
C ASN A 126 5.46 -12.36 17.83
N ARG A 127 5.60 -13.69 17.74
CA ARG A 127 6.43 -14.45 18.68
C ARG A 127 7.91 -14.20 18.45
N HIS A 128 8.34 -14.15 17.19
CA HIS A 128 9.75 -14.00 16.83
C HIS A 128 10.28 -12.60 17.16
N PHE A 129 9.52 -11.56 16.85
CA PHE A 129 9.94 -10.16 16.99
C PHE A 129 9.41 -9.47 18.27
N ALA A 130 8.97 -10.23 19.26
CA ALA A 130 8.41 -9.68 20.51
C ALA A 130 9.42 -8.75 21.23
N ASP A 131 10.69 -9.14 21.24
CA ASP A 131 11.77 -8.38 21.90
C ASP A 131 12.24 -7.18 21.07
N ASP A 132 11.93 -7.15 19.77
CA ASP A 132 12.25 -6.04 18.86
C ASP A 132 11.22 -4.91 18.90
N GLY A 133 10.13 -5.06 19.67
CA GLY A 133 9.06 -4.08 19.77
C GLY A 133 8.21 -3.95 18.49
N LEU A 134 8.21 -5.00 17.67
CA LEU A 134 7.45 -5.09 16.43
C LEU A 134 6.16 -5.90 16.66
N GLU A 135 5.03 -5.36 16.21
CA GLU A 135 3.75 -6.10 16.23
C GLU A 135 3.06 -5.99 14.88
N LEU A 136 2.71 -7.14 14.31
CA LEU A 136 2.00 -7.27 13.06
C LEU A 136 0.53 -7.61 13.32
N ILE A 137 -0.37 -6.86 12.69
CA ILE A 137 -1.82 -7.10 12.71
C ILE A 137 -2.38 -7.14 11.29
N ALA A 138 -3.49 -7.87 11.10
CA ALA A 138 -4.11 -8.04 9.80
C ALA A 138 -5.64 -8.08 9.94
N PRO A 139 -6.31 -6.91 9.87
CA PRO A 139 -7.78 -6.83 9.79
C PRO A 139 -8.34 -7.54 8.55
N HIS A 140 -7.51 -7.73 7.52
CA HIS A 140 -7.83 -8.45 6.29
C HIS A 140 -6.65 -9.36 5.90
N PRO A 141 -6.88 -10.56 5.32
CA PRO A 141 -5.81 -11.51 4.96
C PRO A 141 -4.72 -10.92 4.09
N ASP A 142 -5.07 -10.00 3.19
CA ASP A 142 -4.12 -9.36 2.26
C ASP A 142 -3.59 -7.98 2.74
N ARG A 143 -4.08 -7.44 3.88
CA ARG A 143 -3.70 -6.09 4.36
C ARG A 143 -3.16 -6.16 5.78
N TRP A 144 -1.84 -6.11 5.87
CA TRP A 144 -1.13 -6.23 7.13
C TRP A 144 -0.49 -4.90 7.51
N TYR A 145 -0.34 -4.69 8.81
CA TYR A 145 0.12 -3.45 9.41
C TYR A 145 1.13 -3.76 10.50
N LEU A 146 2.29 -3.11 10.42
CA LEU A 146 3.36 -3.22 11.39
C LEU A 146 3.29 -2.01 12.34
N ARG A 147 3.07 -2.27 13.62
CA ARG A 147 3.18 -1.30 14.70
C ARG A 147 4.62 -1.19 15.14
N LEU A 148 5.10 0.05 15.28
CA LEU A 148 6.40 0.37 15.82
C LEU A 148 6.23 1.18 17.11
N ALA A 149 7.08 0.88 18.10
CA ALA A 149 7.14 1.64 19.33
C ALA A 149 7.64 3.07 19.09
N GLU A 150 8.61 3.23 18.18
CA GLU A 150 9.22 4.51 17.83
C GLU A 150 9.20 4.73 16.31
N ALA A 151 9.25 6.00 15.90
CA ALA A 151 9.32 6.35 14.49
C ALA A 151 10.76 6.17 14.01
N PRO A 152 11.03 5.28 13.03
CA PRO A 152 12.36 5.13 12.47
C PRO A 152 12.68 6.28 11.50
N ASP A 153 13.97 6.59 11.34
CA ASP A 153 14.45 7.41 10.22
C ASP A 153 14.50 6.53 8.95
N LEU A 154 13.33 6.40 8.32
CA LEU A 154 13.07 5.53 7.19
C LEU A 154 12.17 6.19 6.15
N GLN A 155 12.59 6.15 4.89
CA GLN A 155 11.79 6.47 3.71
C GLN A 155 11.56 5.20 2.91
N THR A 156 10.32 4.97 2.50
CA THR A 156 9.92 3.75 1.80
C THR A 156 9.37 4.06 0.42
N ARG A 157 8.94 3.01 -0.29
CA ARG A 157 8.29 3.15 -1.60
C ARG A 157 6.94 2.42 -1.56
N PRO A 158 5.86 3.02 -2.08
CA PRO A 158 4.58 2.33 -2.19
C PRO A 158 4.71 1.04 -3.00
N LEU A 159 4.02 -0.02 -2.59
CA LEU A 159 4.06 -1.34 -3.23
C LEU A 159 3.82 -1.24 -4.75
N GLU A 160 2.80 -0.49 -5.14
CA GLU A 160 2.39 -0.27 -6.52
C GLU A 160 3.48 0.31 -7.43
N SER A 161 4.49 0.97 -6.85
CA SER A 161 5.63 1.52 -7.61
C SER A 161 6.72 0.47 -7.91
N VAL A 162 6.68 -0.68 -7.23
CA VAL A 162 7.74 -1.70 -7.21
C VAL A 162 7.32 -3.03 -7.82
N VAL A 163 6.01 -3.34 -7.90
CA VAL A 163 5.49 -4.58 -8.49
C VAL A 163 6.12 -4.83 -9.88
N GLY A 164 6.66 -6.03 -10.08
CA GLY A 164 7.31 -6.46 -11.32
C GLY A 164 8.69 -5.86 -11.60
N ARG A 165 9.28 -5.12 -10.67
CA ARG A 165 10.61 -4.49 -10.80
C ARG A 165 11.64 -5.16 -9.89
N ASN A 166 12.92 -4.89 -10.14
CA ASN A 166 14.00 -5.27 -9.22
C ASN A 166 13.90 -4.43 -7.94
N ILE A 167 13.75 -5.07 -6.78
CA ILE A 167 13.50 -4.36 -5.52
C ILE A 167 14.70 -3.57 -4.99
N GLU A 168 15.92 -3.88 -5.40
CA GLU A 168 17.14 -3.32 -4.80
C GLU A 168 17.18 -1.79 -4.80
N MET A 169 16.61 -1.16 -5.82
CA MET A 169 16.56 0.30 -5.96
C MET A 169 15.44 0.96 -5.13
N PHE A 170 14.56 0.15 -4.55
CA PHE A 170 13.35 0.58 -3.84
C PHE A 170 13.34 0.17 -2.37
N LEU A 171 14.39 -0.51 -1.90
CA LEU A 171 14.53 -0.84 -0.49
C LEU A 171 14.56 0.44 0.37
N PRO A 172 14.15 0.34 1.65
CA PRO A 172 14.08 1.49 2.54
C PRO A 172 15.39 2.28 2.64
N GLN A 173 15.29 3.61 2.72
CA GLN A 173 16.42 4.53 2.82
C GLN A 173 16.31 5.36 4.11
N GLY A 174 17.36 6.06 4.51
CA GLY A 174 17.39 6.85 5.75
C GLY A 174 18.46 6.38 6.75
N GLY A 175 18.52 7.03 7.91
CA GLY A 175 19.49 6.73 8.97
C GLY A 175 19.42 5.28 9.48
N ASP A 176 18.22 4.70 9.51
CA ASP A 176 17.97 3.34 10.03
C ASP A 176 17.96 2.25 8.94
N ALA A 177 18.23 2.58 7.67
CA ALA A 177 18.09 1.67 6.53
C ALA A 177 18.82 0.33 6.71
N ARG A 178 20.04 0.35 7.25
CA ARG A 178 20.83 -0.89 7.48
C ARG A 178 20.20 -1.80 8.52
N HIS A 179 19.56 -1.26 9.54
CA HIS A 179 18.85 -2.06 10.54
C HIS A 179 17.61 -2.67 9.90
N TRP A 180 16.84 -1.88 9.16
CA TRP A 180 15.64 -2.34 8.46
C TRP A 180 15.92 -3.37 7.36
N HIS A 181 17.03 -3.27 6.64
CA HIS A 181 17.43 -4.32 5.68
C HIS A 181 17.72 -5.66 6.37
N ARG A 182 18.32 -5.64 7.58
CA ARG A 182 18.53 -6.87 8.35
C ARG A 182 17.20 -7.45 8.82
N LEU A 183 16.30 -6.61 9.34
CA LEU A 183 14.96 -7.02 9.73
C LEU A 183 14.18 -7.61 8.54
N LEU A 184 14.18 -6.95 7.37
CA LEU A 184 13.52 -7.47 6.17
C LEU A 184 14.06 -8.84 5.75
N ASN A 185 15.38 -9.03 5.79
CA ASN A 185 15.97 -10.34 5.50
C ASN A 185 15.57 -11.40 6.54
N GLU A 186 15.52 -11.02 7.81
CA GLU A 186 15.09 -11.91 8.88
C GLU A 186 13.60 -12.28 8.75
N MET A 187 12.74 -11.33 8.41
CA MET A 187 11.33 -11.55 8.09
C MET A 187 11.18 -12.53 6.91
N GLN A 188 11.97 -12.36 5.85
CA GLN A 188 11.97 -13.31 4.72
C GLN A 188 12.37 -14.73 5.17
N MET A 189 13.43 -14.86 5.97
CA MET A 189 13.87 -16.16 6.48
C MET A 189 12.83 -16.81 7.39
N LEU A 190 12.14 -16.03 8.22
CA LEU A 190 11.07 -16.51 9.09
C LEU A 190 9.88 -17.04 8.26
N LEU A 191 9.41 -16.23 7.30
CA LEU A 191 8.28 -16.57 6.45
C LEU A 191 8.59 -17.76 5.54
N PHE A 192 9.79 -17.82 4.96
CA PHE A 192 10.22 -18.93 4.11
C PHE A 192 10.11 -20.29 4.82
N ASN A 193 10.39 -20.34 6.12
CA ASN A 193 10.35 -21.58 6.91
C ASN A 193 8.96 -21.89 7.53
N ALA A 194 7.95 -21.06 7.27
CA ALA A 194 6.64 -21.17 7.90
C ALA A 194 5.81 -22.34 7.34
N GLU A 195 5.06 -23.02 8.21
CA GLU A 195 4.19 -24.13 7.83
C GLU A 195 3.15 -23.76 6.75
N PRO A 196 2.47 -22.59 6.80
CA PRO A 196 1.56 -22.18 5.73
C PRO A 196 2.24 -22.16 4.35
N ASN A 197 3.49 -21.69 4.26
CA ASN A 197 4.21 -21.68 2.98
C ASN A 197 4.58 -23.08 2.48
N ARG A 198 4.95 -24.00 3.38
CA ARG A 198 5.14 -25.41 3.00
C ARG A 198 3.86 -26.01 2.41
N GLN A 199 2.71 -25.73 3.00
CA GLN A 199 1.42 -26.21 2.50
C GLN A 199 1.04 -25.56 1.16
N ARG A 200 1.33 -24.27 0.99
CA ARG A 200 1.14 -23.56 -0.28
C ARG A 200 1.98 -24.20 -1.39
N GLU A 201 3.25 -24.47 -1.14
CA GLU A 201 4.15 -25.13 -2.10
C GLU A 201 3.67 -26.54 -2.48
N LEU A 202 3.26 -27.36 -1.51
CA LEU A 202 2.69 -28.69 -1.76
C LEU A 202 1.43 -28.63 -2.64
N ALA A 203 0.66 -27.55 -2.55
CA ALA A 203 -0.52 -27.29 -3.36
C ALA A 203 -0.22 -26.55 -4.69
N GLY A 204 1.05 -26.27 -5.01
CA GLY A 204 1.44 -25.51 -6.21
C GLY A 204 1.08 -24.02 -6.15
N ARG A 205 0.76 -23.49 -4.97
CA ARG A 205 0.50 -22.06 -4.73
C ARG A 205 1.81 -21.33 -4.41
N VAL A 206 1.84 -20.04 -4.76
CA VAL A 206 3.01 -19.18 -4.55
C VAL A 206 3.18 -18.89 -3.06
N ALA A 207 4.40 -19.03 -2.54
CA ALA A 207 4.72 -18.78 -1.13
C ALA A 207 4.72 -17.27 -0.79
N ILE A 208 4.25 -16.94 0.41
CA ILE A 208 4.31 -15.59 1.00
C ILE A 208 5.66 -15.45 1.69
N ASN A 209 6.72 -15.08 0.97
CA ASN A 209 8.10 -15.18 1.45
C ASN A 209 8.73 -13.83 1.81
N GLY A 210 7.97 -12.74 1.81
CA GLY A 210 8.45 -11.43 2.22
C GLY A 210 7.33 -10.49 2.63
N LEU A 211 7.71 -9.39 3.26
CA LEU A 211 6.86 -8.25 3.55
C LEU A 211 7.42 -7.02 2.85
N TRP A 212 6.55 -6.26 2.18
CA TRP A 212 6.88 -4.96 1.63
C TRP A 212 6.42 -3.87 2.59
N LEU A 213 7.37 -3.10 3.11
CA LEU A 213 7.09 -2.05 4.09
C LEU A 213 6.88 -0.72 3.37
N SER A 214 5.76 -0.05 3.62
CA SER A 214 5.51 1.28 3.04
C SER A 214 4.67 2.23 3.90
N GLY A 215 4.81 3.53 3.63
CA GLY A 215 3.88 4.56 4.13
C GLY A 215 3.87 4.71 5.65
N GLY A 216 5.06 4.73 6.25
CA GLY A 216 5.21 4.82 7.71
C GLY A 216 4.72 6.16 8.26
N GLY A 217 3.89 6.14 9.30
CA GLY A 217 3.47 7.35 9.98
C GLY A 217 2.51 7.14 11.15
N ARG A 218 2.24 8.22 11.87
CA ARG A 218 1.14 8.29 12.85
C ARG A 218 -0.11 8.82 12.19
N LEU A 219 -1.28 8.53 12.76
CA LEU A 219 -2.54 9.06 12.24
C LEU A 219 -2.49 10.60 12.20
N PRO A 220 -2.63 11.23 11.02
CA PRO A 220 -2.54 12.67 10.91
C PRO A 220 -3.73 13.34 11.59
N ARG A 221 -3.52 14.53 12.14
CA ARG A 221 -4.63 15.39 12.56
C ARG A 221 -5.31 15.91 11.30
N SER A 222 -6.48 15.38 10.98
CA SER A 222 -7.22 15.80 9.80
C SER A 222 -7.61 17.29 9.91
N PRO A 223 -7.36 18.11 8.89
CA PRO A 223 -7.96 19.44 8.79
C PRO A 223 -9.48 19.32 8.62
N LYS A 224 -10.18 20.46 8.61
CA LYS A 224 -11.65 20.48 8.46
C LYS A 224 -12.10 19.64 7.25
N PRO A 225 -13.23 18.90 7.36
CA PRO A 225 -13.68 18.02 6.29
C PRO A 225 -13.92 18.83 5.01
N ARG A 226 -13.20 18.46 3.94
CA ARG A 226 -13.34 19.09 2.61
C ARG A 226 -14.55 18.55 1.86
N PHE A 227 -14.84 17.26 2.01
CA PHE A 227 -15.94 16.57 1.35
C PHE A 227 -17.03 16.21 2.35
N ALA A 228 -18.29 16.28 1.92
CA ALA A 228 -19.43 15.90 2.76
C ALA A 228 -19.60 14.38 2.89
N ALA A 229 -19.10 13.62 1.90
CA ALA A 229 -19.09 12.17 1.88
C ALA A 229 -17.95 11.67 0.97
N VAL A 230 -17.41 10.51 1.29
CA VAL A 230 -16.39 9.80 0.51
C VAL A 230 -16.92 8.38 0.24
N CYS A 231 -16.82 7.92 -1.00
CA CYS A 231 -17.23 6.57 -1.39
C CYS A 231 -16.05 5.90 -2.10
N SER A 232 -15.50 4.86 -1.48
CA SER A 232 -14.39 4.07 -2.03
C SER A 232 -14.37 2.67 -1.41
N ASP A 233 -13.75 1.73 -2.09
CA ASP A 233 -13.34 0.42 -1.59
C ASP A 233 -11.89 0.40 -1.10
N ASP A 234 -11.14 1.49 -1.31
CA ASP A 234 -9.76 1.65 -0.84
C ASP A 234 -9.75 2.23 0.60
N PRO A 235 -9.06 1.59 1.55
CA PRO A 235 -9.04 2.02 2.95
C PRO A 235 -8.32 3.36 3.17
N THR A 236 -7.55 3.86 2.20
CA THR A 236 -6.90 5.17 2.26
C THR A 236 -7.92 6.31 2.17
N ALA A 237 -9.12 6.06 1.63
CA ALA A 237 -10.13 7.08 1.34
C ALA A 237 -11.13 7.25 2.49
N LEU A 238 -10.76 8.08 3.47
CA LEU A 238 -11.57 8.41 4.67
C LEU A 238 -11.87 9.90 4.79
#